data_AF-A0A4V6WMW6-F1
#
_entry.id   AF-A0A4V6WMW6-F1
#
_cell.length_a   1.000
_cell.length_b   1.000
_cell.length_c   1.000
_cell.angle_alpha   90.00
_cell.angle_beta   90.00
_cell.angle_gamma   90.00
#
_symmetry.space_group_name_H-M   'P 1'
#
loop_
_entity.id
_entity.type
_entity.pdbx_description
1 polymer ?
#
loop_
_entity_poly.entity_id
_entity_poly.type
_entity_poly.pdbx_seq_one_letter_code
_entity_poly.pdbx_strand_id
1 'polypeptide(L)' 'MERAELESIMKNIEHQEHSSILGGMQQEYEELEQMGYIKINWNESVLSAVITPEGRAFVASLYK' A
#
# COMPACT_ATOMS: atom_id res chain seq x y z
N MET A 1 0.46 12.53 -3.09
CA MET A 1 1.52 11.68 -3.69
C MET A 1 1.56 11.82 -5.20
N GLU A 2 2.76 11.74 -5.79
CA GLU A 2 2.92 11.53 -7.23
C GLU A 2 2.60 10.06 -7.62
N ARG A 3 2.18 9.82 -8.87
CA ARG A 3 1.81 8.47 -9.34
C ARG A 3 2.94 7.46 -9.17
N ALA A 4 4.19 7.87 -9.38
CA ALA A 4 5.36 6.99 -9.28
C ALA A 4 5.62 6.52 -7.83
N GLU A 5 5.35 7.37 -6.83
CA GLU A 5 5.47 6.99 -5.41
C GLU A 5 4.40 5.98 -5.03
N LEU A 6 3.18 6.21 -5.50
CA LEU A 6 2.03 5.35 -5.29
C LEU A 6 2.25 3.96 -5.91
N GLU A 7 2.82 3.91 -7.12
CA GLU A 7 3.27 2.67 -7.77
C GLU A 7 4.33 1.92 -6.97
N SER A 8 5.37 2.63 -6.52
CA SER A 8 6.45 2.05 -5.74
C SER A 8 5.94 1.43 -4.43
N ILE A 9 5.03 2.13 -3.73
CA ILE A 9 4.43 1.65 -2.50
C ILE A 9 3.56 0.42 -2.78
N MET A 10 2.65 0.48 -3.75
CA MET A 10 1.78 -0.67 -4.03
C MET A 10 2.56 -1.90 -4.49
N LYS A 11 3.63 -1.72 -5.28
CA LYS A 11 4.50 -2.82 -5.70
C LYS A 11 5.25 -3.43 -4.51
N ASN A 12 5.71 -2.62 -3.57
CA ASN A 12 6.33 -3.11 -2.33
C ASN A 12 5.34 -3.91 -1.49
N ILE A 13 4.09 -3.45 -1.35
CA ILE A 13 3.04 -4.19 -0.63
C ILE A 13 2.69 -5.51 -1.33
N GLU A 14 2.64 -5.54 -2.66
CA GLU A 14 2.35 -6.75 -3.41
C GLU A 14 3.48 -7.79 -3.28
N HIS A 15 4.74 -7.35 -3.31
CA HIS A 15 5.91 -8.23 -3.23
C HIS A 15 6.33 -8.61 -1.81
N GLN A 16 6.02 -7.78 -0.80
CA GLN A 16 6.29 -8.07 0.60
C GLN A 16 4.99 -8.47 1.30
N GLU A 17 4.82 -9.76 1.57
CA GLU A 17 3.62 -10.26 2.27
C GLU A 17 3.43 -9.62 3.66
N HIS A 18 4.49 -9.05 4.25
CA HIS A 18 4.43 -8.23 5.46
C HIS A 18 5.56 -7.17 5.40
N SER A 19 5.24 -5.93 5.01
CA SER A 19 6.19 -4.83 5.21
C SER A 19 5.98 -4.23 6.60
N SER A 20 7.05 -3.83 7.29
CA SER A 20 6.96 -2.91 8.44
C SER A 20 6.77 -1.51 7.87
N ILE A 21 5.51 -1.16 7.62
CA ILE A 21 5.09 -0.06 6.74
C ILE A 21 5.53 1.32 7.24
N LEU A 22 5.76 1.47 8.55
CA LEU A 22 5.86 2.79 9.18
C LEU A 22 7.30 3.21 9.49
N GLY A 23 8.13 3.19 8.45
CA GLY A 23 9.49 3.78 8.43
C GLY A 23 9.53 5.20 7.86
N GLY A 24 8.51 6.03 8.14
CA GLY A 24 8.45 7.44 7.71
C GLY A 24 7.49 7.75 6.55
N MET A 25 6.83 6.75 5.95
CA MET A 25 5.84 6.92 4.88
C MET A 25 4.39 6.77 5.37
N GLN A 26 4.15 6.99 6.68
CA GLN A 26 2.86 6.69 7.32
C GLN A 26 1.68 7.36 6.64
N GLN A 27 1.85 8.63 6.28
CA GLN A 27 0.81 9.43 5.65
C GLN A 27 0.43 8.85 4.28
N GLU A 28 1.41 8.42 3.48
CA GLU A 28 1.17 7.82 2.18
C GLU A 28 0.33 6.53 2.26
N TYR A 29 0.61 5.69 3.25
CA TYR A 29 -0.17 4.45 3.45
C TYR A 29 -1.58 4.76 3.97
N GLU A 30 -1.75 5.72 4.88
CA GLU A 30 -3.07 6.17 5.34
C GLU A 30 -3.92 6.73 4.19
N GLU A 31 -3.32 7.56 3.32
CA GLU A 31 -3.99 8.07 2.13
C GLU A 31 -4.41 6.92 1.19
N LEU A 32 -3.56 5.92 0.99
CA LEU A 32 -3.87 4.72 0.21
C LEU A 32 -4.99 3.87 0.82
N GLU A 33 -5.05 3.78 2.14
CA GLU A 33 -6.14 3.12 2.86
C GLU A 33 -7.45 3.90 2.71
N GLN A 34 -7.42 5.23 2.79
CA GLN A 34 -8.59 6.07 2.55
C GLN A 34 -9.10 5.98 1.11
N MET A 35 -8.21 5.77 0.14
CA MET A 35 -8.57 5.52 -1.25
C MET A 35 -9.10 4.09 -1.49
N GLY A 36 -9.01 3.21 -0.49
CA GLY A 36 -9.49 1.82 -0.58
C GLY A 36 -8.56 0.88 -1.33
N TYR A 37 -7.33 1.29 -1.64
CA TYR A 37 -6.38 0.46 -2.38
C TYR A 37 -5.59 -0.50 -1.49
N ILE A 38 -5.44 -0.17 -0.22
CA ILE A 38 -4.74 -1.00 0.76
C ILE A 38 -5.54 -1.02 2.07
N LYS A 39 -5.19 -1.93 2.96
CA LYS A 39 -5.71 -2.00 4.32
C LYS A 39 -4.56 -2.15 5.29
N ILE A 40 -4.46 -1.26 6.27
CA ILE A 40 -3.41 -1.27 7.28
C ILE A 40 -3.91 -2.05 8.50
N ASN A 41 -3.11 -3.01 8.96
CA ASN A 41 -3.36 -3.75 10.18
C ASN A 41 -2.74 -3.00 11.36
N TRP A 42 -3.53 -2.08 11.92
CA TRP A 42 -3.18 -1.31 13.13
C TRP A 42 -3.10 -2.15 14.41
N ASN A 43 -3.57 -3.40 14.36
CA ASN A 43 -3.73 -4.27 15.52
C ASN A 43 -2.53 -5.20 15.78
N GLU A 44 -1.52 -5.16 14.92
CA GLU A 44 -0.30 -5.96 15.06
C GLU A 44 0.80 -5.14 15.74
N SER A 45 1.69 -5.78 16.51
CA SER A 45 2.89 -5.11 17.06
C SER A 45 3.81 -4.55 15.98
N VAL A 46 3.62 -5.01 14.74
CA VAL A 46 4.27 -4.49 13.54
C VAL A 46 3.17 -4.04 12.60
N LEU A 47 3.17 -2.76 12.23
CA LEU A 47 2.19 -2.20 11.32
C LEU A 47 2.42 -2.77 9.92
N SER A 48 1.51 -3.66 9.50
CA SER A 48 1.50 -4.29 8.19
C SER A 48 0.40 -3.69 7.32
N ALA A 49 0.53 -3.74 6.00
CA ALA A 49 -0.54 -3.37 5.09
C ALA A 49 -0.73 -4.45 4.04
N VAL A 50 -1.99 -4.62 3.62
CA VAL A 50 -2.41 -5.62 2.63
C VAL A 50 -3.08 -4.91 1.47
N ILE A 51 -2.69 -5.25 0.25
CA ILE A 51 -3.32 -4.69 -0.96
C ILE A 51 -4.74 -5.26 -1.16
N THR A 52 -5.71 -4.39 -1.39
CA THR A 52 -7.11 -4.76 -1.66
C THR A 52 -7.29 -5.21 -3.11
N PRO A 53 -8.44 -5.82 -3.47
CA PRO A 53 -8.77 -6.10 -4.86
C PRO A 53 -8.74 -4.85 -5.75
N GLU A 54 -9.23 -3.71 -5.25
CA GLU A 54 -9.16 -2.42 -5.96
C GLU A 54 -7.72 -1.96 -6.18
N GLY A 55 -6.86 -2.09 -5.16
CA GLY A 55 -5.43 -1.77 -5.28
C GLY A 55 -4.74 -2.62 -6.33
N ARG A 56 -5.00 -3.93 -6.35
CA ARG A 56 -4.44 -4.83 -7.39
C ARG A 56 -4.91 -4.46 -8.79
N ALA A 57 -6.17 -4.10 -8.95
CA ALA A 57 -6.70 -3.65 -10.23
C ALA A 57 -6.04 -2.35 -10.70
N PHE A 58 -5.80 -1.42 -9.78
CA PHE A 58 -5.07 -0.19 -10.03
C PHE A 58 -3.63 -0.49 -10.48
N VAL A 59 -2.89 -1.31 -9.73
CA VAL A 59 -1.54 -1.76 -10.09
C VAL A 59 -1.51 -2.42 -11.48
N ALA A 60 -2.44 -3.35 -11.75
CA ALA A 60 -2.54 -4.01 -13.04
C ALA A 60 -2.83 -3.04 -14.20
N SER A 61 -3.51 -1.92 -13.94
CA SER A 61 -3.78 -0.89 -14.94
C SER A 61 -2.56 -0.04 -15.28
N LEU A 62 -1.57 0.04 -14.40
CA LEU A 62 -0.34 0.83 -14.59
C LEU A 62 0.67 0.11 -15.49
N TYR A 63 0.65 -1.22 -15.50
CA TYR A 63 1.51 -2.05 -16.37
C TYR A 63 1.00 -2.20 -17.81
N LYS A 64 0.01 -1.41 -18.22
CA LYS A 64 -0.72 -1.55 -19.49
C LYS A 64 -0.45 -0.40 -20.44
#